data_AF-A0A7V5MR93-F1
#
_entry.id   AF-A0A7V5MR93-F1
#
_cell.length_a   1.000
_cell.length_b   1.000
_cell.length_c   1.000
_cell.angle_alpha   90.00
_cell.angle_beta   90.00
_cell.angle_gamma   90.00
#
_symmetry.space_group_name_H-M   'P 1'
#
loop_
_entity.id
_entity.type
_entity.pdbx_description
1 polymer ?
#
loop_
_entity_poly.entity_id
_entity_poly.type
_entity_poly.pdbx_seq_one_letter_code
_entity_poly.pdbx_strand_id
1 'polypeptide(L)'
;MTSAEVIPSAVLACVLFLVSSLLVNRAVRGEWPGLEPGRAVVHAALVFSLAVMFEVLVNSAHERLFGEKLWEYRVLPVHGGDVSLLAPLVWPVYGLHLYWLRDSLARRFGAVGQSGALQALLVGIEAPFIFEVVGNLLFILLLGSFYAWYVPGDFWHLTSFRVVPVYMISAWIGFRMLDFIEYRMTRMSRPGQSVLVASFVITGLFVLYGPGA
;
A
#
# COMPACT_ATOMS: atom_id res chain seq x y z
N MET A 1 -8.02 -21.62 8.30
CA MET A 1 -6.63 -21.53 7.80
C MET A 1 -5.71 -21.41 8.98
N THR A 2 -4.64 -22.19 9.02
CA THR A 2 -3.63 -22.08 10.09
C THR A 2 -2.62 -20.97 9.74
N SER A 3 -2.03 -20.33 10.75
CA SER A 3 -0.98 -19.31 10.52
C SER A 3 0.22 -19.87 9.74
N ALA A 4 0.47 -21.19 9.84
CA ALA A 4 1.52 -21.91 9.14
C ALA A 4 1.35 -21.92 7.60
N GLU A 5 0.13 -21.82 7.09
CA GLU A 5 -0.17 -21.77 5.65
C GLU A 5 -0.30 -20.34 5.13
N VAL A 6 -0.82 -19.44 5.97
CA VAL A 6 -1.07 -18.04 5.61
C VAL A 6 0.23 -17.30 5.34
N ILE A 7 1.22 -17.41 6.25
CA ILE A 7 2.44 -16.61 6.16
C ILE A 7 3.24 -16.97 4.88
N PRO A 8 3.52 -18.26 4.56
CA PRO A 8 4.21 -18.60 3.31
C PRO A 8 3.45 -18.14 2.07
N SER A 9 2.12 -18.25 2.07
CA SER A 9 1.28 -17.81 0.95
C SER A 9 1.32 -16.30 0.75
N ALA A 10 1.26 -15.53 1.85
CA ALA A 10 1.39 -14.09 1.82
C ALA A 10 2.77 -13.64 1.32
N VAL A 11 3.83 -14.32 1.76
CA VAL A 11 5.20 -14.07 1.29
C VAL A 11 5.30 -14.37 -0.21
N LEU A 12 4.77 -15.51 -0.68
CA LEU A 12 4.76 -15.84 -2.10
C LEU A 12 3.99 -14.81 -2.92
N ALA A 13 2.80 -14.38 -2.47
CA ALA A 13 2.02 -13.34 -3.14
C ALA A 13 2.80 -12.02 -3.22
N CYS A 14 3.47 -11.61 -2.14
CA CYS A 14 4.32 -10.42 -2.11
C CYS A 14 5.51 -10.53 -3.07
N VAL A 15 6.16 -11.69 -3.16
CA VAL A 15 7.26 -11.92 -4.10
C VAL A 15 6.78 -11.85 -5.54
N LEU A 16 5.67 -12.53 -5.86
CA LEU A 16 5.07 -12.49 -7.20
C LEU A 16 4.68 -11.06 -7.59
N PHE A 17 4.15 -10.29 -6.64
CA PHE A 17 3.82 -8.89 -6.85
C PHE A 17 5.08 -8.04 -7.11
N LEU A 18 6.13 -8.16 -6.30
CA LEU A 18 7.38 -7.41 -6.50
C LEU A 18 8.03 -7.74 -7.85
N VAL A 19 8.04 -9.01 -8.24
CA VAL A 19 8.54 -9.43 -9.56
C VAL A 19 7.71 -8.79 -10.67
N SER A 20 6.38 -8.84 -10.57
CA SER A 20 5.47 -8.23 -11.55
C SER A 20 5.70 -6.72 -11.65
N SER A 21 5.83 -6.05 -10.50
CA SER A 21 6.16 -4.63 -10.40
C SER A 21 7.49 -4.29 -11.08
N LEU A 22 8.55 -5.07 -10.84
CA LEU A 22 9.85 -4.89 -11.49
C LEU A 22 9.76 -5.04 -13.01
N LEU A 23 9.01 -6.04 -13.50
CA LEU A 23 8.82 -6.28 -14.92
C LEU A 23 8.04 -5.14 -15.60
N VAL A 24 6.96 -4.66 -14.97
CA VAL A 24 6.19 -3.51 -15.47
C VAL A 24 7.07 -2.26 -15.51
N ASN A 25 7.80 -1.97 -14.44
CA ASN A 25 8.68 -0.80 -14.39
C ASN A 25 9.83 -0.89 -15.40
N ARG A 26 10.38 -2.10 -15.62
CA ARG A 26 11.34 -2.35 -16.70
C ARG A 26 10.73 -2.07 -18.07
N ALA A 27 9.51 -2.52 -18.32
CA ALA A 27 8.83 -2.29 -19.60
C ALA A 27 8.55 -0.79 -19.84
N VAL A 28 8.18 -0.05 -18.78
CA VAL A 28 7.93 1.40 -18.87
C VAL A 28 9.22 2.18 -19.16
N ARG A 29 10.36 1.77 -18.56
CA ARG A 29 11.64 2.49 -18.63
C ARG A 29 12.58 2.05 -19.74
N GLY A 30 12.48 0.79 -20.17
CA GLY A 30 13.47 0.13 -21.04
C GLY A 30 14.70 -0.41 -20.29
N GLU A 31 14.84 -0.16 -18.99
CA GLU A 31 15.94 -0.60 -18.14
C GLU A 31 15.42 -1.09 -16.78
N TRP A 32 16.22 -1.88 -16.05
CA TRP A 32 15.84 -2.29 -14.70
C TRP A 32 15.76 -1.07 -13.76
N PRO A 33 14.72 -0.97 -12.92
CA PRO A 33 14.63 0.13 -11.99
C PRO A 33 15.76 0.07 -10.95
N GLY A 34 16.31 1.23 -10.61
CA GLY A 34 17.35 1.33 -9.58
C GLY A 34 16.78 1.09 -8.18
N LEU A 35 17.67 0.80 -7.23
CA LEU A 35 17.32 0.69 -5.82
C LEU A 35 18.29 1.51 -4.99
N GLU A 36 17.79 2.61 -4.43
CA GLU A 36 18.48 3.36 -3.38
C GLU A 36 17.88 2.96 -2.02
N PRO A 37 18.56 2.11 -1.22
CA PRO A 37 17.95 1.46 -0.06
C PRO A 37 17.34 2.44 0.95
N GLY A 38 17.99 3.59 1.18
CA GLY A 38 17.51 4.61 2.10
C GLY A 38 16.15 5.18 1.70
N ARG A 39 15.95 5.48 0.41
CA ARG A 39 14.68 6.00 -0.11
C ARG A 39 13.62 4.92 -0.21
N ALA A 40 14.02 3.71 -0.60
CA ALA A 40 13.13 2.56 -0.68
C ALA A 40 12.54 2.19 0.70
N VAL A 41 13.36 2.15 1.74
CA VAL A 41 12.90 1.92 3.13
C VAL A 41 11.97 3.03 3.59
N VAL A 42 12.27 4.29 3.27
CA VAL A 42 11.41 5.43 3.61
C VAL A 42 10.04 5.33 2.94
N HIS A 43 9.99 4.96 1.66
CA HIS A 43 8.73 4.72 0.95
C HIS A 43 7.94 3.58 1.60
N ALA A 44 8.58 2.42 1.79
CA ALA A 44 7.96 1.25 2.39
C ALA A 44 7.39 1.54 3.78
N ALA A 45 8.16 2.25 4.62
CA ALA A 45 7.74 2.61 5.97
C ALA A 45 6.60 3.61 5.98
N LEU A 46 6.70 4.68 5.19
CA LEU A 46 5.66 5.71 5.11
C LEU A 46 4.34 5.13 4.58
N VAL A 47 4.41 4.33 3.51
CA VAL A 47 3.22 3.70 2.92
C VAL A 47 2.57 2.74 3.92
N PHE A 48 3.32 1.93 4.64
CA PHE A 48 2.77 1.10 5.71
C PHE A 48 2.07 1.91 6.80
N SER A 49 2.75 2.93 7.35
CA SER A 49 2.17 3.76 8.41
C SER A 49 0.91 4.48 7.94
N LEU A 50 0.92 5.06 6.74
CA LEU A 50 -0.24 5.77 6.21
C LEU A 50 -1.37 4.84 5.81
N ALA A 51 -1.07 3.68 5.22
CA ALA A 51 -2.09 2.73 4.83
C ALA A 51 -2.85 2.24 6.06
N VAL A 52 -2.17 1.68 7.08
CA VAL A 52 -2.85 1.22 8.32
C VAL A 52 -3.67 2.34 8.96
N MET A 53 -3.13 3.55 9.05
CA MET A 53 -3.83 4.69 9.62
C MET A 53 -5.07 5.07 8.81
N PHE A 54 -4.93 5.24 7.49
CA PHE A 54 -6.06 5.59 6.63
C PHE A 54 -7.08 4.47 6.54
N GLU A 55 -6.65 3.22 6.63
CA GLU A 55 -7.58 2.11 6.57
C GLU A 55 -8.55 2.13 7.75
N VAL A 56 -8.03 2.22 8.97
CA VAL A 56 -8.85 2.35 10.17
C VAL A 56 -9.71 3.62 10.10
N LEU A 57 -9.10 4.78 9.78
CA LEU A 57 -9.82 6.05 9.77
C LEU A 57 -10.94 6.10 8.74
N VAL A 58 -10.66 5.72 7.49
CA VAL A 58 -11.61 5.82 6.39
C VAL A 58 -12.70 4.77 6.55
N ASN A 59 -12.34 3.53 6.86
CA ASN A 59 -13.33 2.46 6.97
C ASN A 59 -14.29 2.72 8.15
N SER A 60 -13.75 3.10 9.31
CA SER A 60 -14.57 3.52 10.46
C SER A 60 -15.42 4.76 10.18
N ALA A 61 -14.89 5.76 9.47
CA ALA A 61 -15.67 6.95 9.11
C ALA A 61 -16.80 6.60 8.12
N HIS A 62 -16.51 5.78 7.12
CA HIS A 62 -17.51 5.34 6.15
C HIS A 62 -18.62 4.52 6.82
N GLU A 63 -18.27 3.57 7.70
CA GLU A 63 -19.24 2.79 8.47
C GLU A 63 -20.15 3.68 9.32
N ARG A 64 -19.61 4.71 9.97
CA ARG A 64 -20.41 5.66 10.74
C ARG A 64 -21.33 6.54 9.89
N LEU A 65 -20.90 6.90 8.68
CA LEU A 65 -21.63 7.80 7.80
C LEU A 65 -22.68 7.08 6.94
N PHE A 66 -22.40 5.85 6.51
CA PHE A 66 -23.21 5.12 5.55
C PHE A 66 -23.78 3.80 6.07
N GLY A 67 -23.41 3.38 7.28
CA GLY A 67 -23.89 2.16 7.92
C GLY A 67 -23.23 0.87 7.43
N GLU A 68 -22.22 0.98 6.55
CA GLU A 68 -21.45 -0.16 6.02
C GLU A 68 -19.97 0.20 5.88
N LYS A 69 -19.09 -0.79 6.00
CA LYS A 69 -17.66 -0.63 5.70
C LYS A 69 -17.44 -0.51 4.18
N LEU A 70 -16.30 0.03 3.76
CA LEU A 70 -15.88 0.00 2.35
C LEU A 70 -15.25 -1.34 2.00
N TRP A 71 -14.46 -1.90 2.91
CA TRP A 71 -13.85 -3.22 2.79
C TRP A 71 -13.73 -3.91 4.14
N GLU A 72 -13.50 -5.21 4.10
CA GLU A 72 -13.21 -6.03 5.27
C GLU A 72 -12.07 -7.01 4.92
N TYR A 73 -11.00 -6.99 5.71
CA TYR A 73 -9.98 -8.03 5.60
C TYR A 73 -10.54 -9.38 6.01
N ARG A 74 -10.21 -10.45 5.26
CA ARG A 74 -10.64 -11.83 5.58
C ARG A 74 -9.48 -12.74 5.95
N VAL A 75 -8.24 -12.34 5.69
CA VAL A 75 -7.05 -13.11 6.06
C VAL A 75 -6.34 -12.42 7.22
N LEU A 76 -6.33 -13.10 8.37
CA LEU A 76 -5.82 -12.58 9.65
C LEU A 76 -6.34 -11.17 9.97
N PRO A 77 -7.68 -10.96 9.99
CA PRO A 77 -8.24 -9.65 10.26
C PRO A 77 -8.00 -9.22 11.70
N VAL A 78 -7.77 -7.93 11.87
CA VAL A 78 -7.66 -7.24 13.16
C VAL A 78 -8.38 -5.89 13.08
N HIS A 79 -8.57 -5.26 14.23
CA HIS A 79 -9.29 -3.99 14.38
C HIS A 79 -10.68 -4.03 13.72
N GLY A 80 -11.44 -5.08 14.01
CA GLY A 80 -12.77 -5.30 13.42
C GLY A 80 -12.76 -5.59 11.92
N GLY A 81 -11.62 -6.00 11.35
CA GLY A 81 -11.46 -6.28 9.92
C GLY A 81 -11.07 -5.05 9.09
N ASP A 82 -10.75 -3.92 9.73
CA ASP A 82 -10.28 -2.72 9.03
C ASP A 82 -8.86 -2.90 8.47
N VAL A 83 -8.04 -3.74 9.11
CA VAL A 83 -6.67 -4.07 8.68
C VAL A 83 -6.36 -5.57 8.89
N SER A 84 -5.25 -6.03 8.35
CA SER A 84 -4.75 -7.42 8.50
C SER A 84 -3.45 -7.46 9.30
N LEU A 85 -3.20 -8.56 10.03
CA LEU A 85 -1.88 -8.84 10.62
C LEU A 85 -0.77 -8.98 9.56
N LEU A 86 -1.14 -9.15 8.28
CA LEU A 86 -0.21 -9.15 7.16
C LEU A 86 0.16 -7.74 6.67
N ALA A 87 -0.46 -6.69 7.21
CA ALA A 87 -0.18 -5.29 6.87
C ALA A 87 1.33 -4.92 6.91
N PRO A 88 2.13 -5.35 7.92
CA PRO A 88 3.58 -5.08 7.96
C PRO A 88 4.40 -5.77 6.87
N LEU A 89 3.78 -6.66 6.09
CA LEU A 89 4.39 -7.31 4.93
C LEU A 89 3.85 -6.72 3.62
N VAL A 90 2.53 -6.67 3.47
CA VAL A 90 1.87 -6.29 2.21
C VAL A 90 2.05 -4.80 1.90
N TRP A 91 1.89 -3.91 2.87
CA TRP A 91 1.99 -2.48 2.62
C TRP A 91 3.41 -1.99 2.33
N PRO A 92 4.47 -2.49 3.00
CA PRO A 92 5.85 -2.19 2.60
C PRO A 92 6.17 -2.63 1.17
N VAL A 93 5.67 -3.79 0.75
CA VAL A 93 5.81 -4.31 -0.62
C VAL A 93 5.14 -3.38 -1.63
N TYR A 94 3.94 -2.90 -1.32
CA TYR A 94 3.29 -1.87 -2.13
C TYR A 94 4.07 -0.55 -2.14
N GLY A 95 4.66 -0.15 -1.00
CA GLY A 95 5.52 1.03 -0.93
C GLY A 95 6.78 0.92 -1.81
N LEU A 96 7.38 -0.26 -1.94
CA LEU A 96 8.46 -0.51 -2.89
C LEU A 96 7.99 -0.41 -4.35
N HIS A 97 6.78 -0.90 -4.64
CA HIS A 97 6.18 -0.70 -5.97
C HIS A 97 6.00 0.80 -6.27
N LEU A 98 5.45 1.58 -5.34
CA LEU A 98 5.29 3.02 -5.52
C LEU A 98 6.63 3.76 -5.68
N TYR A 99 7.67 3.32 -4.97
CA TYR A 99 9.04 3.83 -5.14
C TYR A 99 9.51 3.69 -6.60
N TRP A 100 9.37 2.49 -7.18
CA TRP A 100 9.76 2.27 -8.57
C TRP A 100 8.82 2.98 -9.55
N LEU A 101 7.50 2.93 -9.33
CA LEU A 101 6.52 3.57 -10.21
C LEU A 101 6.79 5.07 -10.35
N ARG A 102 7.02 5.77 -9.23
CA ARG A 102 7.30 7.21 -9.23
C ARG A 102 8.57 7.54 -10.01
N ASP A 103 9.66 6.81 -9.77
CA ASP A 103 10.92 7.01 -10.50
C ASP A 103 10.75 6.70 -12.00
N SER A 104 10.03 5.62 -12.34
CA SER A 104 9.73 5.25 -13.72
C SER A 104 8.93 6.31 -14.46
N LEU A 105 7.87 6.84 -13.85
CA LEU A 105 7.06 7.90 -14.43
C LEU A 105 7.89 9.17 -14.64
N ALA A 106 8.65 9.58 -13.63
CA ALA A 106 9.50 10.77 -13.69
C ALA A 106 10.57 10.67 -14.79
N ARG A 107 11.21 9.51 -14.96
CA ARG A 107 12.20 9.28 -16.01
C ARG A 107 11.58 9.22 -17.41
N ARG A 108 10.44 8.54 -17.55
CA ARG A 108 9.80 8.31 -18.86
C ARG A 108 9.11 9.56 -19.41
N PHE A 109 8.49 10.36 -18.53
CA PHE A 109 7.63 11.48 -18.89
C PHE A 109 8.12 12.84 -18.39
N GLY A 110 9.33 12.91 -17.82
CA GLY A 110 9.95 14.17 -17.38
C GLY A 110 9.09 14.92 -16.35
N ALA A 111 8.90 16.23 -16.57
CA ALA A 111 8.15 17.10 -15.66
C ALA A 111 6.70 16.65 -15.43
N VAL A 112 6.05 16.10 -16.46
CA VAL A 112 4.68 15.55 -16.34
C VAL A 112 4.68 14.36 -15.39
N GLY A 113 5.65 13.46 -15.56
CA GLY A 113 5.81 12.29 -14.70
C GLY A 113 6.21 12.59 -13.26
N GLN A 114 6.70 13.81 -12.98
CA GLN A 114 7.03 14.29 -11.63
C GLN A 114 5.84 14.98 -10.93
N SER A 115 4.72 15.20 -11.63
CA SER A 115 3.55 15.82 -11.03
C SER A 115 2.93 14.90 -9.97
N GLY A 116 3.04 15.28 -8.70
CA GLY A 116 2.45 14.51 -7.60
C GLY A 116 0.93 14.35 -7.71
N ALA A 117 0.24 15.30 -8.34
CA ALA A 117 -1.20 15.19 -8.60
C ALA A 117 -1.50 14.13 -9.67
N LEU A 118 -0.72 14.09 -10.76
CA LEU A 118 -0.87 13.07 -11.79
C LEU A 118 -0.53 11.68 -11.23
N GLN A 119 0.56 11.57 -10.47
CA GLN A 119 0.93 10.32 -9.83
C GLN A 119 -0.17 9.84 -8.87
N ALA A 120 -0.76 10.73 -8.06
CA ALA A 120 -1.85 10.38 -7.17
C ALA A 120 -3.11 9.95 -7.93
N LEU A 121 -3.43 10.61 -9.05
CA LEU A 121 -4.52 10.19 -9.93
C LEU A 121 -4.29 8.78 -10.48
N LEU A 122 -3.09 8.53 -11.01
CA LEU A 122 -2.71 7.23 -11.56
C LEU A 122 -2.79 6.14 -10.50
N VAL A 123 -2.25 6.39 -9.30
CA VAL A 123 -2.31 5.45 -8.17
C VAL A 123 -3.73 5.23 -7.69
N GLY A 124 -4.58 6.26 -7.70
CA GLY A 124 -5.98 6.13 -7.35
C GLY A 124 -6.78 5.19 -8.26
N ILE A 125 -6.29 4.95 -9.48
CA ILE A 125 -6.88 4.01 -10.44
C ILE A 125 -6.13 2.67 -10.38
N GLU A 126 -4.81 2.72 -10.42
CA GLU A 126 -3.96 1.53 -10.48
C GLU A 126 -4.06 0.70 -9.20
N ALA A 127 -4.08 1.32 -8.01
CA ALA A 127 -4.14 0.57 -6.77
C ALA A 127 -5.46 -0.23 -6.68
N PRO A 128 -6.66 0.38 -6.82
CA PRO A 128 -7.89 -0.40 -6.71
C PRO A 128 -8.09 -1.41 -7.85
N PHE A 129 -7.70 -1.09 -9.09
CA PHE A 129 -8.05 -1.95 -10.23
C PHE A 129 -6.97 -2.93 -10.65
N ILE A 130 -5.72 -2.70 -10.24
CA ILE A 130 -4.60 -3.59 -10.54
C ILE A 130 -4.09 -4.22 -9.26
N PHE A 131 -3.63 -3.42 -8.30
CA PHE A 131 -3.02 -3.96 -7.09
C PHE A 131 -3.99 -4.80 -6.27
N GLU A 132 -5.15 -4.25 -5.91
CA GLU A 132 -6.14 -4.93 -5.07
C GLU A 132 -6.73 -6.15 -5.78
N VAL A 133 -7.03 -6.03 -7.08
CA VAL A 133 -7.55 -7.13 -7.88
C VAL A 133 -6.54 -8.27 -7.96
N VAL A 134 -5.28 -7.98 -8.34
CA VAL A 134 -4.23 -9.00 -8.42
C VAL A 134 -3.94 -9.60 -7.04
N GLY A 135 -3.85 -8.77 -6.00
CA GLY A 135 -3.66 -9.20 -4.63
C GLY A 135 -4.76 -10.16 -4.18
N ASN A 136 -6.03 -9.76 -4.32
CA ASN A 136 -7.16 -10.62 -4.00
C ASN A 136 -7.16 -11.92 -4.79
N LEU A 137 -6.87 -11.89 -6.10
CA LEU A 137 -6.80 -13.09 -6.92
C LEU A 137 -5.68 -14.05 -6.47
N LEU A 138 -4.51 -13.52 -6.09
CA LEU A 138 -3.43 -14.33 -5.54
C LEU A 138 -3.82 -14.99 -4.21
N PHE A 139 -4.48 -14.25 -3.32
CA PHE A 139 -4.96 -14.80 -2.04
C PHE A 139 -6.10 -15.81 -2.23
N ILE A 140 -7.01 -15.59 -3.19
CA ILE A 140 -8.04 -16.57 -3.55
C ILE A 140 -7.39 -17.85 -4.09
N LEU A 141 -6.41 -17.72 -4.98
CA LEU A 141 -5.72 -18.88 -5.56
C LEU A 141 -4.94 -19.69 -4.50
N LEU A 142 -4.26 -19.01 -3.57
CA LEU A 142 -3.38 -19.65 -2.60
C LEU A 142 -4.12 -20.14 -1.35
N LEU A 143 -5.14 -19.41 -0.91
CA LEU A 143 -5.80 -19.61 0.38
C LEU A 143 -7.32 -19.83 0.29
N GLY A 144 -7.91 -19.72 -0.92
CA GLY A 144 -9.35 -19.87 -1.11
C GLY A 144 -10.19 -18.74 -0.47
N SER A 145 -9.58 -17.61 -0.16
CA SER A 145 -10.23 -16.48 0.52
C SER A 145 -9.75 -15.14 -0.05
N PHE A 146 -10.61 -14.12 0.04
CA PHE A 146 -10.24 -12.75 -0.29
C PHE A 146 -9.20 -12.23 0.71
N TYR A 147 -8.24 -11.43 0.27
CA TYR A 147 -7.42 -10.69 1.21
C TYR A 147 -8.24 -9.57 1.83
N ALA A 148 -8.77 -8.70 0.98
CA ALA A 148 -9.70 -7.61 1.30
C ALA A 148 -11.01 -7.79 0.51
N TRP A 149 -12.12 -7.96 1.22
CA TRP A 149 -13.45 -8.09 0.65
C TRP A 149 -14.11 -6.71 0.56
N TYR A 150 -14.33 -6.20 -0.66
CA TYR A 150 -14.98 -4.90 -0.84
C TYR A 150 -16.49 -5.01 -0.69
N VAL A 151 -17.05 -4.36 0.33
CA VAL A 151 -18.46 -4.50 0.74
C VAL A 151 -19.46 -4.00 -0.32
N PRO A 152 -19.23 -2.87 -1.03
CA PRO A 152 -20.16 -2.39 -2.05
C PRO A 152 -20.48 -3.42 -3.15
N GLY A 153 -19.58 -4.39 -3.35
CA GLY A 153 -19.84 -5.58 -4.16
C GLY A 153 -19.79 -5.39 -5.67
N ASP A 154 -19.41 -4.21 -6.15
CA ASP A 154 -18.96 -4.07 -7.53
C ASP A 154 -17.67 -4.88 -7.76
N PHE A 155 -17.40 -5.22 -9.02
CA PHE A 155 -16.26 -6.06 -9.43
C PHE A 155 -16.09 -7.36 -8.64
N TRP A 156 -17.20 -8.05 -8.30
CA TRP A 156 -17.17 -9.33 -7.59
C TRP A 156 -16.42 -9.25 -6.24
N HIS A 157 -16.54 -8.13 -5.53
CA HIS A 157 -15.88 -7.85 -4.24
C HIS A 157 -14.35 -7.78 -4.31
N LEU A 158 -13.74 -7.80 -5.50
CA LEU A 158 -12.29 -7.68 -5.68
C LEU A 158 -11.79 -6.26 -5.44
N THR A 159 -12.64 -5.26 -5.69
CA THR A 159 -12.37 -3.83 -5.52
C THR A 159 -13.69 -3.04 -5.60
N SER A 160 -13.64 -1.71 -5.55
CA SER A 160 -14.81 -0.86 -5.77
C SER A 160 -14.47 0.48 -6.41
N PHE A 161 -15.35 1.00 -7.28
CA PHE A 161 -15.30 2.40 -7.72
C PHE A 161 -15.36 3.38 -6.56
N ARG A 162 -16.04 3.02 -5.45
CA ARG A 162 -16.20 3.89 -4.28
C ARG A 162 -14.88 4.17 -3.58
N VAL A 163 -13.87 3.29 -3.70
CA VAL A 163 -12.57 3.49 -3.06
C VAL A 163 -11.61 4.33 -3.90
N VAL A 164 -11.86 4.51 -5.20
CA VAL A 164 -10.99 5.29 -6.10
C VAL A 164 -10.70 6.71 -5.56
N PRO A 165 -11.71 7.52 -5.14
CA PRO A 165 -11.44 8.84 -4.58
C PRO A 165 -10.62 8.79 -3.28
N VAL A 166 -10.84 7.76 -2.45
CA VAL A 166 -10.09 7.55 -1.21
C VAL A 166 -8.62 7.32 -1.52
N TYR A 167 -8.31 6.39 -2.44
CA TYR A 167 -6.92 6.12 -2.84
C TYR A 167 -6.26 7.34 -3.48
N MET A 168 -6.97 8.12 -4.30
CA MET A 168 -6.44 9.37 -4.87
C MET A 168 -6.03 10.37 -3.79
N ILE A 169 -6.89 10.59 -2.80
CA ILE A 169 -6.63 11.52 -1.70
C ILE A 169 -5.48 11.01 -0.82
N SER A 170 -5.52 9.73 -0.41
CA SER A 170 -4.48 9.11 0.42
C SER A 170 -3.12 9.11 -0.28
N ALA A 171 -3.07 8.78 -1.57
CA ALA A 171 -1.86 8.83 -2.37
C ALA A 171 -1.32 10.27 -2.48
N TRP A 172 -2.19 11.26 -2.72
CA TRP A 172 -1.78 12.66 -2.78
C TRP A 172 -1.16 13.14 -1.47
N ILE A 173 -1.81 12.84 -0.33
CA ILE A 173 -1.26 13.16 1.00
C ILE A 173 0.08 12.46 1.21
N GLY A 174 0.13 11.15 0.95
CA GLY A 174 1.35 10.35 1.12
C GLY A 174 2.52 10.86 0.28
N PHE A 175 2.26 11.28 -0.96
CA PHE A 175 3.26 11.85 -1.85
C PHE A 175 3.78 13.20 -1.38
N ARG A 176 2.92 14.08 -0.86
CA ARG A 176 3.37 15.34 -0.25
C ARG A 176 4.23 15.11 0.98
N MET A 177 3.85 14.16 1.82
CA MET A 177 4.64 13.79 3.00
C MET A 177 5.99 13.20 2.60
N LEU A 178 6.00 12.34 1.59
CA LEU A 178 7.22 11.74 1.07
C LEU A 178 8.17 12.80 0.52
N ASP A 179 7.69 13.69 -0.35
CA ASP A 179 8.50 14.78 -0.93
C ASP A 179 9.10 15.66 0.18
N PHE A 180 8.30 15.96 1.21
CA PHE A 180 8.77 16.71 2.38
C PHE A 180 9.87 15.97 3.14
N ILE A 181 9.71 14.66 3.37
CA ILE A 181 10.70 13.85 4.07
C ILE A 181 11.99 13.74 3.25
N GLU A 182 11.90 13.45 1.95
CA GLU A 182 13.07 13.36 1.07
C GLU A 182 13.84 14.69 1.01
N TYR A 183 13.11 15.81 0.94
CA TYR A 183 13.71 17.14 1.04
C TYR A 183 14.43 17.38 2.38
N ARG A 184 13.88 16.88 3.49
CA ARG A 184 14.52 16.98 4.81
C ARG A 184 15.72 16.05 4.94
N MET A 185 15.68 14.87 4.33
CA MET A 185 16.79 13.91 4.32
C MET A 185 18.01 14.43 3.54
N THR A 186 17.77 15.14 2.43
CA THR A 186 18.86 15.75 1.65
C THR A 186 19.50 16.94 2.37
N ARG A 187 18.76 17.63 3.25
CA ARG A 187 19.25 18.77 4.04
C ARG A 187 19.83 18.45 5.42
N MET A 188 19.44 17.33 6.05
CA MET A 188 19.87 16.98 7.40
C MET A 188 20.64 15.66 7.41
N SER A 189 21.83 15.65 8.00
CA SER A 189 22.65 14.45 8.20
C SER A 189 21.99 13.47 9.19
N ARG A 190 21.17 12.54 8.67
CA ARG A 190 20.62 11.33 9.31
C ARG A 190 19.38 11.36 10.25
N PRO A 191 18.73 12.46 10.72
CA PRO A 191 17.65 12.34 11.71
C PRO A 191 16.32 11.82 11.12
N GLY A 192 16.09 11.99 9.81
CA GLY A 192 14.81 11.68 9.17
C GLY A 192 14.48 10.17 9.10
N GLN A 193 15.50 9.32 9.02
CA GLN A 193 15.30 7.86 8.97
C GLN A 193 14.83 7.29 10.32
N SER A 194 15.36 7.81 11.44
CA SER A 194 15.00 7.33 12.77
C SER A 194 13.54 7.58 13.12
N VAL A 195 12.97 8.72 12.70
CA VAL A 195 11.55 9.04 12.91
C VAL A 195 10.63 8.10 12.14
N LEU A 196 11.00 7.75 10.91
CA LEU A 196 10.21 6.81 10.11
C LEU A 196 10.33 5.36 10.58
N VAL A 197 11.50 4.95 11.05
CA VAL A 197 11.66 3.65 11.70
C VAL A 197 10.83 3.59 12.98
N ALA A 198 10.82 4.65 13.79
CA ALA A 198 9.95 4.74 14.96
C ALA A 198 8.46 4.69 14.57
N SER A 199 8.05 5.41 13.52
CA SER A 199 6.67 5.35 12.99
C SER A 199 6.30 3.94 12.55
N PHE A 200 7.19 3.27 11.80
CA PHE A 200 6.99 1.88 11.38
C PHE A 200 6.81 0.95 12.58
N VAL A 201 7.69 1.05 13.58
CA VAL A 201 7.61 0.22 14.79
C VAL A 201 6.32 0.50 15.55
N ILE A 202 5.95 1.77 15.74
CA ILE A 202 4.72 2.15 16.44
C ILE A 202 3.48 1.63 15.69
N THR A 203 3.42 1.80 14.37
CA THR A 203 2.33 1.26 13.55
C THR A 203 2.30 -0.27 13.63
N GLY A 204 3.45 -0.94 13.58
CA GLY A 204 3.54 -2.39 13.72
C GLY A 204 3.03 -2.88 15.08
N LEU A 205 3.42 -2.20 16.17
CA LEU A 205 2.92 -2.48 17.50
C LEU A 205 1.42 -2.23 17.62
N PHE A 206 0.90 -1.19 16.96
CA PHE A 206 -0.53 -0.95 16.89
C PHE A 206 -1.27 -2.10 16.19
N VAL A 207 -0.76 -2.58 15.05
CA VAL A 207 -1.35 -3.73 14.33
C VAL A 207 -1.34 -5.01 15.17
N LEU A 208 -0.28 -5.23 15.95
CA LEU A 208 -0.10 -6.45 16.73
C LEU A 208 -0.79 -6.43 18.10
N TYR A 209 -0.90 -5.27 18.73
CA TYR A 209 -1.28 -5.15 20.14
C TYR A 209 -2.24 -4.00 20.43
N GLY A 210 -2.67 -3.26 19.41
CA GLY A 210 -3.60 -2.15 19.56
C GLY A 210 -5.02 -2.64 19.92
N PRO A 211 -5.92 -1.73 20.33
CA PRO A 211 -7.30 -2.09 20.61
C PRO A 211 -7.98 -2.74 19.40
N GLY A 212 -8.44 -3.98 19.58
CA GLY A 212 -9.07 -4.77 18.51
C GLY A 212 -8.11 -5.66 17.71
N ALA A 213 -6.81 -5.72 18.07
CA ALA A 213 -5.86 -6.70 17.55
C ALA A 213 -6.06 -8.11 18.13
#